data_AF-A0A9W6LY22-F1
#
_entry.id   AF-A0A9W6LY22-F1
#
_cell.length_a   1.000
_cell.length_b   1.000
_cell.length_c   1.000
_cell.angle_alpha   90.00
_cell.angle_beta   90.00
_cell.angle_gamma   90.00
#
_symmetry.space_group_name_H-M   'P 1'
#
loop_
_entity.id
_entity.type
_entity.pdbx_description
1 polymer ?
#
loop_
_entity_poly.entity_id
_entity_poly.type
_entity_poly.pdbx_seq_one_letter_code
_entity_poly.pdbx_strand_id
1 'polypeptide(L)'
;MNDGTPGIQRDIADRVDFAGINALSSRPAGYAVALKCLQVQADAEDADPSLRTHKRVSLHPDAWSWYQGALGEIEVGETLGGLGPEWFVRHSVPIGADTKDVDHLVIGPGGVFAINTKHHAGASIWVGDYVLRVNNANTHHLKAAQGDSSDVSRRLSEKVGFPVPVTPVIAVLNSRAIKDGRAAPKRTVSVVDARNLVAWLRAQPAHLSQTKIELIKLAAEEPMTWHVDPRAADTLRVMQRFERLTARVAISGPDPQRGAAPLKKRRPTRQPTATRAAPKRSALPEMVRLWSGTALIVIAILIFRGVADQPCLSPASCILPAVYLAWKPLIMILGVVVVGRAVFLTARQLLARGSAPQRK
;
A
#
# COMPACT_ATOMS: atom_id res chain seq x y z
N MET A 1 -6.35 16.40 -61.29
CA MET A 1 -7.07 15.63 -60.25
C MET A 1 -6.07 14.75 -59.53
N ASN A 2 -5.82 15.00 -58.25
CA ASN A 2 -5.17 14.06 -57.33
C ASN A 2 -5.94 14.19 -56.02
N ASP A 3 -6.90 13.29 -55.83
CA ASP A 3 -7.67 13.14 -54.59
C ASP A 3 -6.82 12.32 -53.62
N GLY A 4 -6.09 13.02 -52.76
CA GLY A 4 -5.32 12.44 -51.66
C GLY A 4 -6.12 12.52 -50.38
N THR A 5 -6.97 11.53 -50.16
CA THR A 5 -7.74 11.34 -48.92
C THR A 5 -6.78 11.32 -47.71
N PRO A 6 -6.94 12.19 -46.69
CA PRO A 6 -6.14 12.10 -45.48
C PRO A 6 -6.53 10.85 -44.69
N GLY A 7 -5.53 10.04 -44.34
CA GLY A 7 -5.68 8.83 -43.54
C GLY A 7 -6.41 9.09 -42.22
N ILE A 8 -7.46 8.31 -42.00
CA ILE A 8 -8.22 8.21 -40.76
C ILE A 8 -7.27 7.67 -39.68
N GLN A 9 -6.63 8.58 -38.95
CA GLN A 9 -5.89 8.28 -37.73
C GLN A 9 -6.62 8.91 -36.53
N ARG A 10 -7.94 8.75 -36.51
CA ARG A 10 -8.84 9.00 -35.38
C ARG A 10 -9.65 7.72 -35.18
N ASP A 11 -9.20 6.78 -34.36
CA ASP A 11 -10.13 5.73 -33.88
C ASP A 11 -9.68 4.87 -32.69
N ILE A 12 -8.61 5.23 -31.96
CA ILE A 12 -8.24 4.51 -30.72
C ILE A 12 -8.76 5.23 -29.47
N ALA A 13 -9.00 6.54 -29.54
CA ALA A 13 -9.49 7.34 -28.40
C ALA A 13 -11.02 7.30 -28.21
N ASP A 14 -11.80 6.85 -29.21
CA ASP A 14 -13.27 6.93 -29.20
C ASP A 14 -13.97 5.59 -28.92
N ARG A 15 -13.23 4.50 -28.67
CA ARG A 15 -13.85 3.22 -28.30
C ARG A 15 -13.98 3.10 -26.78
N VAL A 16 -15.22 2.94 -26.33
CA VAL A 16 -15.55 2.59 -24.94
C VAL A 16 -14.73 1.37 -24.51
N ASP A 17 -13.94 1.50 -23.44
CA ASP A 17 -13.13 0.43 -22.88
C ASP A 17 -13.98 -0.55 -22.06
N PHE A 18 -14.80 -1.34 -22.76
CA PHE A 18 -15.65 -2.36 -22.13
C PHE A 18 -14.85 -3.38 -21.31
N ALA A 19 -13.61 -3.69 -21.73
CA ALA A 19 -12.74 -4.61 -21.03
C ALA A 19 -12.29 -4.04 -19.68
N GLY A 20 -11.83 -2.79 -19.64
CA GLY A 20 -11.52 -2.08 -18.41
C GLY A 20 -12.74 -1.91 -17.50
N ILE A 21 -13.90 -1.58 -18.07
CA ILE A 21 -15.15 -1.38 -17.30
C ILE A 21 -15.52 -2.69 -16.61
N ASN A 22 -15.45 -3.80 -17.33
CA ASN A 22 -15.68 -5.13 -16.77
C ASN A 22 -14.59 -5.49 -15.75
N ALA A 23 -13.32 -5.18 -16.01
CA ALA A 23 -12.21 -5.43 -15.10
C ALA A 23 -12.35 -4.71 -13.75
N LEU A 24 -12.95 -3.52 -13.75
CA LEU A 24 -13.23 -2.74 -12.55
C LEU A 24 -14.51 -3.21 -11.84
N SER A 25 -15.62 -3.30 -12.58
CA SER A 25 -16.94 -3.60 -12.02
C SER A 25 -17.07 -5.03 -11.51
N SER A 26 -16.32 -5.98 -12.07
CA SER A 26 -16.34 -7.39 -11.68
C SER A 26 -15.50 -7.72 -10.44
N ARG A 27 -14.84 -6.73 -9.80
CA ARG A 27 -14.05 -6.94 -8.57
C ARG A 27 -15.01 -6.99 -7.37
N PRO A 28 -15.22 -8.16 -6.75
CA PRO A 28 -16.01 -8.23 -5.52
C PRO A 28 -15.18 -7.73 -4.33
N ALA A 29 -15.85 -7.57 -3.19
CA ALA A 29 -15.20 -7.31 -1.92
C ALA A 29 -14.12 -8.35 -1.60
N GLY A 30 -12.98 -7.90 -1.07
CA GLY A 30 -11.85 -8.77 -0.73
C GLY A 30 -10.99 -9.22 -1.91
N TYR A 31 -11.29 -8.82 -3.16
CA TYR A 31 -10.61 -9.35 -4.35
C TYR A 31 -9.08 -9.17 -4.31
N ALA A 32 -8.59 -7.95 -4.07
CA ALA A 32 -7.15 -7.67 -4.13
C ALA A 32 -6.39 -8.41 -3.03
N VAL A 33 -6.97 -8.44 -1.83
CA VAL A 33 -6.37 -9.11 -0.66
C VAL A 33 -6.46 -10.63 -0.79
N ALA A 34 -7.53 -11.17 -1.37
CA ALA A 34 -7.66 -12.60 -1.70
C ALA A 34 -6.64 -13.02 -2.76
N LEU A 35 -6.44 -12.21 -3.81
CA LEU A 35 -5.40 -12.43 -4.81
C LEU A 35 -4.01 -12.48 -4.15
N LYS A 36 -3.71 -11.53 -3.25
CA LYS A 36 -2.43 -11.51 -2.54
C LYS A 36 -2.27 -12.70 -1.60
N CYS A 37 -3.32 -13.09 -0.89
CA CYS A 37 -3.34 -14.28 -0.04
C CYS A 37 -2.99 -15.54 -0.85
N LEU A 38 -3.66 -15.74 -1.99
CA LEU A 38 -3.43 -16.87 -2.87
C LEU A 38 -2.02 -16.89 -3.45
N GLN A 39 -1.46 -15.72 -3.79
CA GLN A 39 -0.07 -15.61 -4.26
C GLN A 39 0.91 -16.07 -3.18
N VAL A 40 0.84 -15.48 -1.98
CA VAL A 40 1.74 -15.81 -0.87
C VAL A 40 1.60 -17.27 -0.44
N GLN A 41 0.38 -17.79 -0.42
CA GLN A 41 0.13 -19.19 -0.08
C GLN A 41 0.65 -20.15 -1.16
N ALA A 42 0.52 -19.83 -2.45
CA ALA A 42 1.06 -20.64 -3.53
C ALA A 42 2.60 -20.70 -3.47
N ASP A 43 3.26 -19.56 -3.30
CA ASP A 43 4.72 -19.48 -3.17
C ASP A 43 5.22 -20.33 -1.97
N ALA A 44 4.46 -20.32 -0.87
CA ALA A 44 4.77 -21.15 0.31
C ALA A 44 4.56 -22.64 0.06
N GLU A 45 3.50 -23.03 -0.65
CA GLU A 45 3.22 -24.43 -1.01
C GLU A 45 4.23 -25.01 -2.00
N ASP A 46 4.75 -24.18 -2.91
CA ASP A 46 5.83 -24.58 -3.83
C ASP A 46 7.13 -24.85 -3.08
N ALA A 47 7.41 -24.09 -2.01
CA ALA A 47 8.56 -24.29 -1.15
C ALA A 47 8.38 -25.45 -0.15
N ASP A 48 7.17 -25.65 0.37
CA ASP A 48 6.79 -26.72 1.29
C ASP A 48 5.46 -27.37 0.87
N PRO A 49 5.51 -28.44 0.04
CA PRO A 49 4.31 -29.13 -0.42
C PRO A 49 3.48 -29.77 0.71
N SER A 50 4.03 -29.93 1.92
CA SER A 50 3.30 -30.50 3.07
C SER A 50 2.19 -29.58 3.59
N LEU A 51 2.23 -28.28 3.23
CA LEU A 51 1.19 -27.32 3.54
C LEU A 51 -0.15 -27.65 2.88
N ARG A 52 -0.14 -28.44 1.80
CA ARG A 52 -1.35 -28.86 1.08
C ARG A 52 -1.50 -30.37 1.04
N THR A 53 -2.68 -30.83 1.39
CA THR A 53 -3.15 -32.20 1.14
C THR A 53 -4.43 -32.16 0.32
N HIS A 54 -4.93 -33.32 -0.11
CA HIS A 54 -6.23 -33.39 -0.81
C HIS A 54 -7.41 -32.85 0.05
N LYS A 55 -7.32 -32.95 1.38
CA LYS A 55 -8.43 -32.61 2.29
C LYS A 55 -8.24 -31.29 3.04
N ARG A 56 -7.01 -30.84 3.22
CA ARG A 56 -6.68 -29.69 4.09
C ARG A 56 -5.57 -28.84 3.51
N VAL A 57 -5.67 -27.53 3.74
CA VAL A 57 -4.57 -26.58 3.58
C VAL A 57 -4.20 -26.02 4.96
N SER A 58 -2.92 -26.05 5.29
CA SER A 58 -2.34 -25.33 6.43
C SER A 58 -1.88 -23.96 5.92
N LEU A 59 -2.49 -22.88 6.42
CA LEU A 59 -2.08 -21.52 6.02
C LEU A 59 -0.65 -21.22 6.49
N HIS A 60 0.15 -20.71 5.57
CA HIS A 60 1.46 -20.17 5.92
C HIS A 60 1.28 -18.91 6.80
N PRO A 61 2.14 -18.66 7.81
CA PRO A 61 2.05 -17.48 8.66
C PRO A 61 1.98 -16.15 7.89
N ASP A 62 2.72 -16.05 6.79
CA ASP A 62 2.73 -14.83 5.96
C ASP A 62 1.44 -14.66 5.14
N ALA A 63 0.69 -15.72 4.88
CA ALA A 63 -0.60 -15.68 4.20
C ALA A 63 -1.76 -15.35 5.16
N TRP A 64 -1.56 -15.52 6.48
CA TRP A 64 -2.62 -15.39 7.49
C TRP A 64 -3.24 -14.00 7.55
N SER A 65 -2.43 -12.94 7.54
CA SER A 65 -2.94 -11.57 7.59
C SER A 65 -3.75 -11.21 6.35
N TRP A 66 -3.33 -11.67 5.16
CA TRP A 66 -4.09 -11.53 3.92
C TRP A 66 -5.37 -12.34 3.95
N TYR A 67 -5.34 -13.58 4.44
CA TYR A 67 -6.53 -14.41 4.60
C TYR A 67 -7.59 -13.75 5.49
N GLN A 68 -7.17 -13.27 6.67
CA GLN A 68 -8.05 -12.56 7.60
C GLN A 68 -8.56 -11.23 7.03
N GLY A 69 -7.73 -10.52 6.27
CA GLY A 69 -8.09 -9.28 5.58
C GLY A 69 -9.18 -9.52 4.54
N ALA A 70 -9.00 -10.51 3.67
CA ALA A 70 -9.95 -10.83 2.61
C ALA A 70 -11.32 -11.25 3.18
N LEU A 71 -11.34 -12.08 4.23
CA LEU A 71 -12.58 -12.42 4.93
C LEU A 71 -13.26 -11.18 5.52
N GLY A 72 -12.48 -10.29 6.14
CA GLY A 72 -13.03 -9.07 6.71
C GLY A 72 -13.64 -8.15 5.67
N GLU A 73 -12.96 -7.95 4.54
CA GLU A 73 -13.48 -7.15 3.42
C GLU A 73 -14.73 -7.75 2.80
N ILE A 74 -14.80 -9.08 2.64
CA ILE A 74 -16.01 -9.77 2.17
C ILE A 74 -17.18 -9.48 3.12
N GLU A 75 -17.00 -9.63 4.43
CA GLU A 75 -18.06 -9.41 5.44
C GLU A 75 -18.53 -7.94 5.48
N VAL A 76 -17.61 -6.98 5.34
CA VAL A 76 -17.97 -5.56 5.22
C VAL A 76 -18.67 -5.28 3.89
N GLY A 77 -18.24 -5.91 2.80
CA GLY A 77 -18.91 -5.83 1.50
C GLY A 77 -20.36 -6.30 1.54
N GLU A 78 -20.61 -7.44 2.19
CA GLU A 78 -21.97 -7.96 2.45
C GLU A 78 -22.81 -6.97 3.26
N THR A 79 -22.22 -6.40 4.32
CA THR A 79 -22.86 -5.37 5.15
C THR A 79 -23.26 -4.15 4.31
N LEU A 80 -22.37 -3.67 3.44
CA LEU A 80 -22.63 -2.52 2.55
C LEU A 80 -23.73 -2.79 1.51
N GLY A 81 -23.98 -4.06 1.16
CA GLY A 81 -25.12 -4.45 0.31
C GLY A 81 -26.48 -4.03 0.87
N GLY A 82 -26.57 -3.77 2.18
CA GLY A 82 -27.79 -3.29 2.84
C GLY A 82 -28.09 -1.80 2.70
N LEU A 83 -27.27 -1.01 2.00
CA LEU A 83 -27.41 0.46 1.92
C LEU A 83 -28.63 0.94 1.13
N GLY A 84 -29.08 0.20 0.11
CA GLY A 84 -30.20 0.60 -0.74
C GLY A 84 -29.75 1.22 -2.08
N PRO A 85 -30.70 1.44 -3.02
CA PRO A 85 -30.40 1.81 -4.41
C PRO A 85 -29.87 3.25 -4.59
N GLU A 86 -30.07 4.13 -3.61
CA GLU A 86 -29.55 5.49 -3.65
C GLU A 86 -28.02 5.53 -3.51
N TRP A 87 -27.45 4.47 -2.91
CA TRP A 87 -26.01 4.30 -2.72
C TRP A 87 -25.38 3.51 -3.85
N PHE A 88 -24.19 3.93 -4.24
CA PHE A 88 -23.30 3.17 -5.09
C PHE A 88 -22.15 2.63 -4.26
N VAL A 89 -21.79 1.37 -4.49
CA VAL A 89 -20.69 0.70 -3.81
C VAL A 89 -19.82 0.05 -4.86
N ARG A 90 -18.51 0.30 -4.79
CA ARG A 90 -17.50 -0.36 -5.61
C ARG A 90 -16.39 -0.89 -4.72
N HIS A 91 -15.95 -2.12 -4.97
CA HIS A 91 -14.97 -2.79 -4.11
C HIS A 91 -13.61 -2.94 -4.79
N SER A 92 -12.56 -3.08 -3.97
CA SER A 92 -11.16 -3.26 -4.39
C SER A 92 -10.76 -2.29 -5.52
N VAL A 93 -11.05 -1.01 -5.32
CA VAL A 93 -10.83 0.08 -6.29
C VAL A 93 -9.34 0.40 -6.34
N PRO A 94 -8.65 0.18 -7.47
CA PRO A 94 -7.21 0.41 -7.54
C PRO A 94 -6.90 1.91 -7.49
N ILE A 95 -5.96 2.30 -6.62
CA ILE A 95 -5.57 3.69 -6.40
C ILE A 95 -4.05 3.83 -6.39
N GLY A 96 -3.40 3.47 -7.50
CA GLY A 96 -1.94 3.58 -7.61
C GLY A 96 -1.36 2.71 -8.72
N ALA A 97 -0.04 2.81 -8.90
CA ALA A 97 0.71 1.98 -9.86
C ALA A 97 1.02 0.57 -9.33
N ASP A 98 0.78 0.32 -8.04
CA ASP A 98 1.07 -0.94 -7.34
C ASP A 98 -0.23 -1.71 -7.01
N THR A 99 -0.13 -2.73 -6.16
CA THR A 99 -1.28 -3.47 -5.60
C THR A 99 -2.05 -2.68 -4.53
N LYS A 100 -2.05 -1.35 -4.63
CA LYS A 100 -2.70 -0.46 -3.66
C LYS A 100 -4.14 -0.23 -4.11
N ASP A 101 -5.09 -0.60 -3.28
CA ASP A 101 -6.51 -0.41 -3.51
C ASP A 101 -7.24 0.15 -2.29
N VAL A 102 -8.42 0.70 -2.53
CA VAL A 102 -9.41 0.99 -1.48
C VAL A 102 -10.38 -0.16 -1.44
N ASP A 103 -10.55 -0.73 -0.25
CA ASP A 103 -11.38 -1.91 -0.03
C ASP A 103 -12.81 -1.65 -0.52
N HIS A 104 -13.41 -0.51 -0.13
CA HIS A 104 -14.74 -0.09 -0.61
C HIS A 104 -14.84 1.44 -0.85
N LEU A 105 -15.26 1.83 -2.05
CA LEU A 105 -15.71 3.17 -2.39
C LEU A 105 -17.23 3.23 -2.31
N VAL A 106 -17.75 4.13 -1.49
CA VAL A 106 -19.20 4.31 -1.29
C VAL A 106 -19.60 5.74 -1.65
N ILE A 107 -20.62 5.89 -2.50
CA ILE A 107 -21.11 7.20 -2.97
C ILE A 107 -22.62 7.25 -2.77
N GLY A 108 -23.11 8.26 -2.06
CA GLY A 108 -24.55 8.45 -1.85
C GLY A 108 -24.90 9.82 -1.28
N PRO A 109 -26.12 9.99 -0.76
CA PRO A 109 -26.61 11.29 -0.26
C PRO A 109 -25.66 11.94 0.77
N GLY A 110 -25.09 11.12 1.65
CA GLY A 110 -24.19 11.56 2.72
C GLY A 110 -22.79 11.98 2.26
N GLY A 111 -22.41 11.75 1.00
CA GLY A 111 -21.08 12.06 0.48
C GLY A 111 -20.39 10.91 -0.24
N VAL A 112 -19.06 11.03 -0.35
CA VAL A 112 -18.17 9.98 -0.89
C VAL A 112 -17.27 9.48 0.23
N PHE A 113 -17.17 8.17 0.37
CA PHE A 113 -16.44 7.51 1.45
C PHE A 113 -15.45 6.51 0.88
N ALA A 114 -14.18 6.61 1.30
CA ALA A 114 -13.17 5.58 1.09
C ALA A 114 -13.07 4.76 2.38
N ILE A 115 -13.52 3.52 2.33
CA ILE A 115 -13.63 2.63 3.48
C ILE A 115 -12.52 1.61 3.41
N ASN A 116 -11.70 1.56 4.47
CA ASN A 116 -10.71 0.53 4.69
C ASN A 116 -11.19 -0.36 5.83
N THR A 117 -11.14 -1.67 5.63
CA THR A 117 -11.60 -2.70 6.56
C THR A 117 -10.44 -3.19 7.42
N LYS A 118 -10.68 -3.36 8.72
CA LYS A 118 -9.69 -3.84 9.68
C LYS A 118 -10.30 -4.91 10.58
N HIS A 119 -9.85 -6.15 10.40
CA HIS A 119 -10.28 -7.27 11.22
C HIS A 119 -9.40 -7.38 12.47
N HIS A 120 -9.97 -7.07 13.63
CA HIS A 120 -9.28 -7.06 14.92
C HIS A 120 -10.07 -7.85 15.99
N ALA A 121 -10.33 -9.13 15.72
CA ALA A 121 -11.11 -10.01 16.57
C ALA A 121 -10.66 -9.95 18.06
N GLY A 122 -11.58 -9.59 18.95
CA GLY A 122 -11.37 -9.52 20.39
C GLY A 122 -10.41 -8.43 20.88
N ALA A 123 -9.89 -7.58 19.98
CA ALA A 123 -8.94 -6.53 20.33
C ALA A 123 -9.62 -5.29 20.90
N SER A 124 -8.90 -4.56 21.74
CA SER A 124 -9.29 -3.21 22.18
C SER A 124 -8.66 -2.17 21.26
N ILE A 125 -9.50 -1.31 20.67
CA ILE A 125 -9.09 -0.21 19.79
C ILE A 125 -9.19 1.11 20.53
N TRP A 126 -8.12 1.89 20.48
CA TRP A 126 -8.12 3.27 20.97
C TRP A 126 -7.70 4.22 19.85
N VAL A 127 -8.43 5.31 19.69
CA VAL A 127 -8.14 6.33 18.66
C VAL A 127 -7.77 7.64 19.34
N GLY A 128 -6.57 8.13 19.07
CA GLY A 128 -6.10 9.47 19.44
C GLY A 128 -5.94 10.35 18.22
N ASP A 129 -5.57 11.63 18.43
CA ASP A 129 -5.51 12.66 17.38
C ASP A 129 -4.77 12.22 16.11
N TYR A 130 -3.66 11.48 16.24
CA TYR A 130 -2.81 11.07 15.11
C TYR A 130 -2.49 9.57 15.08
N VAL A 131 -3.00 8.78 16.03
CA VAL A 131 -2.67 7.36 16.14
C VAL A 131 -3.88 6.51 16.50
N LEU A 132 -4.02 5.38 15.81
CA LEU A 132 -4.92 4.30 16.20
C LEU A 132 -4.08 3.19 16.83
N ARG A 133 -4.47 2.77 18.04
CA ARG A 133 -3.83 1.67 18.78
C ARG A 133 -4.71 0.43 18.78
N VAL A 134 -4.09 -0.73 18.54
CA VAL A 134 -4.71 -2.06 18.66
C VAL A 134 -3.99 -2.77 19.79
N ASN A 135 -4.70 -3.14 20.86
CA ASN A 135 -4.09 -3.76 22.06
C ASN A 135 -2.85 -2.99 22.56
N ASN A 136 -2.97 -1.66 22.63
CA ASN A 136 -1.92 -0.72 23.05
C ASN A 136 -0.71 -0.58 22.10
N ALA A 137 -0.70 -1.26 20.95
CA ALA A 137 0.32 -1.08 19.91
C ALA A 137 -0.10 -0.01 18.91
N ASN A 138 0.78 0.94 18.61
CA ASN A 138 0.54 1.97 17.60
C ASN A 138 0.44 1.37 16.20
N THR A 139 -0.46 1.89 15.38
CA THR A 139 -0.61 1.51 13.97
C THR A 139 -0.51 2.74 13.06
N HIS A 140 -0.36 2.49 11.76
CA HIS A 140 -0.38 3.53 10.72
C HIS A 140 -1.76 3.71 10.07
N HIS A 141 -2.82 3.08 10.61
CA HIS A 141 -4.12 2.99 9.92
C HIS A 141 -4.76 4.35 9.59
N LEU A 142 -4.68 5.33 10.50
CA LEU A 142 -5.23 6.67 10.25
C LEU A 142 -4.53 7.37 9.08
N LYS A 143 -3.19 7.34 9.07
CA LYS A 143 -2.38 7.97 8.01
C LYS A 143 -2.61 7.29 6.67
N ALA A 144 -2.70 5.96 6.64
CA ALA A 144 -2.98 5.21 5.42
C ALA A 144 -4.36 5.59 4.85
N ALA A 145 -5.42 5.52 5.67
CA ALA A 145 -6.77 5.87 5.25
C ALA A 145 -6.87 7.31 4.70
N GLN A 146 -6.17 8.28 5.32
CA GLN A 146 -6.11 9.66 4.81
C GLN A 146 -5.43 9.75 3.45
N GLY A 147 -4.31 9.05 3.25
CA GLY A 147 -3.61 9.01 1.97
C GLY A 147 -4.49 8.41 0.88
N ASP A 148 -5.16 7.30 1.19
CA ASP A 148 -6.04 6.58 0.27
C ASP A 148 -7.24 7.45 -0.14
N SER A 149 -7.93 8.08 0.83
CA SER A 149 -9.04 8.98 0.52
C SER A 149 -8.59 10.21 -0.27
N SER A 150 -7.38 10.72 -0.03
CA SER A 150 -6.83 11.85 -0.79
C SER A 150 -6.56 11.47 -2.25
N ASP A 151 -6.05 10.26 -2.49
CA ASP A 151 -5.85 9.74 -3.85
C ASP A 151 -7.19 9.55 -4.58
N VAL A 152 -8.20 8.98 -3.91
CA VAL A 152 -9.57 8.86 -4.46
C VAL A 152 -10.15 10.23 -4.78
N SER A 153 -10.08 11.16 -3.82
CA SER A 153 -10.60 12.53 -3.96
C SER A 153 -9.99 13.23 -5.17
N ARG A 154 -8.67 13.16 -5.31
CA ARG A 154 -7.94 13.75 -6.43
C ARG A 154 -8.39 13.16 -7.77
N ARG A 155 -8.41 11.83 -7.91
CA ARG A 155 -8.79 11.15 -9.17
C ARG A 155 -10.23 11.44 -9.58
N LEU A 156 -11.17 11.38 -8.64
CA LEU A 156 -12.57 11.71 -8.92
C LEU A 156 -12.70 13.17 -9.33
N SER A 157 -12.07 14.10 -8.58
CA SER A 157 -12.12 15.53 -8.88
C SER A 157 -11.54 15.87 -10.26
N GLU A 158 -10.41 15.25 -10.62
CA GLU A 158 -9.80 15.37 -11.95
C GLU A 158 -10.75 14.90 -13.05
N LYS A 159 -11.48 13.79 -12.83
CA LYS A 159 -12.42 13.23 -13.82
C LYS A 159 -13.71 14.03 -13.95
N VAL A 160 -14.29 14.54 -12.85
CA VAL A 160 -15.56 15.27 -12.88
C VAL A 160 -15.42 16.78 -13.10
N GLY A 161 -14.22 17.34 -12.93
CA GLY A 161 -13.95 18.77 -13.11
C GLY A 161 -14.41 19.68 -11.95
N PHE A 162 -14.73 19.11 -10.79
CA PHE A 162 -15.06 19.86 -9.57
C PHE A 162 -14.54 19.12 -8.31
N PRO A 163 -14.34 19.80 -7.18
CA PRO A 163 -13.86 19.16 -5.96
C PRO A 163 -14.81 18.07 -5.45
N VAL A 164 -14.28 16.87 -5.22
CA VAL A 164 -14.97 15.73 -4.60
C VAL A 164 -14.30 15.41 -3.27
N PRO A 165 -14.79 15.95 -2.14
CA PRO A 165 -14.31 15.57 -0.82
C PRO A 165 -14.63 14.10 -0.56
N VAL A 166 -13.63 13.34 -0.14
CA VAL A 166 -13.78 11.93 0.23
C VAL A 166 -13.49 11.77 1.71
N THR A 167 -14.45 11.25 2.45
CA THR A 167 -14.31 10.96 3.88
C THR A 167 -13.60 9.62 4.07
N PRO A 168 -12.42 9.59 4.73
CA PRO A 168 -11.77 8.33 5.07
C PRO A 168 -12.49 7.65 6.24
N VAL A 169 -12.79 6.36 6.07
CA VAL A 169 -13.46 5.53 7.07
C VAL A 169 -12.63 4.28 7.32
N ILE A 170 -12.46 3.92 8.60
CA ILE A 170 -11.93 2.64 9.02
C ILE A 170 -13.09 1.84 9.62
N ALA A 171 -13.54 0.81 8.91
CA ALA A 171 -14.51 -0.15 9.40
C ALA A 171 -13.79 -1.24 10.20
N VAL A 172 -14.06 -1.31 11.49
CA VAL A 172 -13.41 -2.28 12.38
C VAL A 172 -14.34 -3.45 12.63
N LEU A 173 -13.86 -4.65 12.29
CA LEU A 173 -14.60 -5.90 12.42
C LEU A 173 -14.18 -6.67 13.68
N ASN A 174 -15.17 -7.22 14.39
CA ASN A 174 -15.02 -8.14 15.53
C ASN A 174 -14.17 -7.62 16.70
N SER A 175 -13.93 -6.31 16.81
CA SER A 175 -13.24 -5.74 17.96
C SER A 175 -14.05 -5.87 19.25
N ARG A 176 -13.37 -6.00 20.39
CA ARG A 176 -14.01 -6.01 21.71
C ARG A 176 -14.59 -4.64 22.05
N ALA A 177 -13.84 -3.57 21.74
CA ALA A 177 -14.24 -2.21 22.03
C ALA A 177 -13.50 -1.22 21.13
N ILE A 178 -14.17 -0.12 20.79
CA ILE A 178 -13.58 1.04 20.12
C ILE A 178 -13.78 2.26 21.02
N LYS A 179 -12.69 2.86 21.47
CA LYS A 179 -12.69 4.11 22.24
C LYS A 179 -12.02 5.22 21.44
N ASP A 180 -12.83 6.15 20.93
CA ASP A 180 -12.32 7.35 20.27
C ASP A 180 -12.13 8.47 21.31
N GLY A 181 -10.87 8.78 21.64
CA GLY A 181 -10.50 9.83 22.57
C GLY A 181 -10.46 11.23 21.96
N ARG A 182 -10.74 11.37 20.66
CA ARG A 182 -10.72 12.65 19.95
C ARG A 182 -12.01 13.42 20.13
N ALA A 183 -11.89 14.74 20.26
CA ALA A 183 -13.01 15.66 20.11
C ALA A 183 -13.56 15.59 18.67
N ALA A 184 -14.89 15.74 18.50
CA ALA A 184 -15.55 15.61 17.20
C ALA A 184 -14.90 16.42 16.05
N PRO A 185 -14.48 17.70 16.24
CA PRO A 185 -13.83 18.48 15.18
C PRO A 185 -12.50 17.91 14.68
N LYS A 186 -11.83 17.07 15.48
CA LYS A 186 -10.54 16.45 15.15
C LYS A 186 -10.68 15.09 14.46
N ARG A 187 -11.90 14.58 14.27
CA ARG A 187 -12.15 13.26 13.66
C ARG A 187 -12.07 13.33 12.14
N THR A 188 -10.87 13.58 11.62
CA THR A 188 -10.60 13.62 10.17
C THR A 188 -10.75 12.25 9.50
N VAL A 189 -10.58 11.17 10.27
CA VAL A 189 -10.87 9.78 9.88
C VAL A 189 -11.92 9.22 10.82
N SER A 190 -13.02 8.74 10.24
CA SER A 190 -14.10 8.08 10.97
C SER A 190 -13.69 6.64 11.27
N VAL A 191 -13.67 6.25 12.54
CA VAL A 191 -13.41 4.86 12.95
C VAL A 191 -14.73 4.31 13.48
N VAL A 192 -15.26 3.31 12.79
CA VAL A 192 -16.63 2.83 12.98
C VAL A 192 -16.60 1.32 13.20
N ASP A 193 -17.42 0.83 14.13
CA ASP A 193 -17.68 -0.60 14.24
C ASP A 193 -18.45 -1.06 12.99
N ALA A 194 -17.94 -2.09 12.30
CA ALA A 194 -18.52 -2.56 11.04
C ALA A 194 -20.02 -2.88 11.15
N ARG A 195 -20.48 -3.36 12.32
CA ARG A 195 -21.90 -3.66 12.59
C ARG A 195 -22.81 -2.44 12.50
N ASN A 196 -22.26 -1.26 12.75
CA ASN A 196 -22.97 0.02 12.71
C ASN A 196 -22.69 0.81 11.43
N LEU A 197 -21.89 0.28 10.50
CA LEU A 197 -21.40 1.03 9.34
C LEU A 197 -22.53 1.56 8.45
N VAL A 198 -23.51 0.74 8.12
CA VAL A 198 -24.66 1.14 7.27
C VAL A 198 -25.50 2.22 7.95
N ALA A 199 -25.82 2.04 9.24
CA ALA A 199 -26.57 3.02 10.01
C ALA A 199 -25.80 4.35 10.10
N TRP A 200 -24.48 4.28 10.31
CA TRP A 200 -23.61 5.44 10.35
C TRP A 200 -23.55 6.17 9.00
N LEU A 201 -23.42 5.45 7.88
CA LEU A 201 -23.43 6.04 6.52
C LEU A 201 -24.75 6.75 6.21
N ARG A 202 -25.88 6.12 6.54
CA ARG A 202 -27.22 6.71 6.36
C ARG A 202 -27.47 7.95 7.22
N ALA A 203 -26.84 8.01 8.39
CA ALA A 203 -26.97 9.15 9.29
C ALA A 203 -26.10 10.35 8.90
N GLN A 204 -25.24 10.23 7.87
CA GLN A 204 -24.44 11.36 7.41
C GLN A 204 -25.34 12.44 6.78
N PRO A 205 -25.10 13.73 7.06
CA PRO A 205 -25.93 14.79 6.51
C PRO A 205 -25.86 14.80 4.97
N ALA A 206 -27.01 14.99 4.33
CA ALA A 206 -27.09 14.99 2.88
C ALA A 206 -26.49 16.29 2.31
N HIS A 207 -25.31 16.19 1.69
CA HIS A 207 -24.56 17.33 1.15
C HIS A 207 -24.42 17.30 -0.38
N LEU A 208 -24.71 16.17 -1.02
CA LEU A 208 -24.60 16.01 -2.47
C LEU A 208 -25.98 16.02 -3.12
N SER A 209 -26.13 16.81 -4.20
CA SER A 209 -27.31 16.72 -5.06
C SER A 209 -27.29 15.44 -5.88
N GLN A 210 -28.47 14.97 -6.31
CA GLN A 210 -28.61 13.77 -7.13
C GLN A 210 -27.75 13.84 -8.41
N THR A 211 -27.72 14.99 -9.09
CA THR A 211 -26.88 15.20 -10.27
C THR A 211 -25.38 15.03 -9.97
N LYS A 212 -24.89 15.55 -8.84
CA LYS A 212 -23.48 15.36 -8.45
C LYS A 212 -23.18 13.91 -8.14
N ILE A 213 -24.10 13.22 -7.45
CA ILE A 213 -23.99 11.80 -7.14
C ILE A 213 -23.84 11.00 -8.44
N GLU A 214 -24.67 11.24 -9.44
CA GLU A 214 -24.62 10.56 -10.74
C GLU A 214 -23.33 10.83 -11.50
N LEU A 215 -22.87 12.09 -11.57
CA LEU A 215 -21.59 12.44 -12.19
C LEU A 215 -20.39 11.74 -11.52
N ILE A 216 -20.39 11.67 -10.19
CA ILE A 216 -19.34 10.99 -9.44
C ILE A 216 -19.42 9.48 -9.64
N LYS A 217 -20.62 8.88 -9.68
CA LYS A 217 -20.82 7.46 -9.99
C LYS A 217 -20.25 7.11 -11.37
N LEU A 218 -20.58 7.88 -12.41
CA LEU A 218 -20.03 7.69 -13.75
C LEU A 218 -18.50 7.79 -13.78
N ALA A 219 -17.93 8.79 -13.09
CA ALA A 219 -16.48 8.90 -12.95
C ALA A 219 -15.84 7.72 -12.21
N ALA A 220 -16.53 7.17 -11.20
CA ALA A 220 -16.07 6.03 -10.44
C ALA A 220 -16.16 4.70 -11.21
N GLU A 221 -17.01 4.61 -12.23
CA GLU A 221 -17.13 3.43 -13.09
C GLU A 221 -16.18 3.46 -14.29
N GLU A 222 -15.60 4.62 -14.59
CA GLU A 222 -14.60 4.78 -15.64
C GLU A 222 -13.25 4.14 -15.23
N PRO A 223 -12.74 3.15 -15.98
CA PRO A 223 -11.45 2.50 -15.69
C PRO A 223 -10.26 3.46 -15.74
N MET A 224 -10.29 4.44 -16.64
CA MET A 224 -9.24 5.44 -16.78
C MET A 224 -9.09 6.33 -15.54
N THR A 225 -10.15 6.52 -14.74
CA THR A 225 -10.06 7.23 -13.45
C THR A 225 -9.05 6.54 -12.52
N TRP A 226 -9.03 5.21 -12.55
CA TRP A 226 -8.24 4.37 -11.67
C TRP A 226 -6.97 3.81 -12.31
N HIS A 227 -6.82 3.97 -13.63
CA HIS A 227 -5.72 3.42 -14.44
C HIS A 227 -5.69 1.87 -14.37
N VAL A 228 -6.86 1.24 -14.46
CA VAL A 228 -6.98 -0.23 -14.48
C VAL A 228 -6.36 -0.79 -15.75
N ASP A 229 -5.53 -1.82 -15.65
CA ASP A 229 -5.14 -2.63 -16.82
C ASP A 229 -6.38 -3.44 -17.28
N PRO A 230 -6.89 -3.22 -18.51
CA PRO A 230 -8.04 -3.95 -19.03
C PRO A 230 -7.85 -5.47 -19.08
N ARG A 231 -6.60 -5.95 -19.01
CA ARG A 231 -6.26 -7.38 -19.00
C ARG A 231 -6.26 -8.00 -17.60
N ALA A 232 -6.42 -7.22 -16.53
CA ALA A 232 -6.34 -7.70 -15.15
C ALA A 232 -7.60 -8.47 -14.68
N ALA A 233 -8.60 -8.68 -15.55
CA ALA A 233 -9.88 -9.29 -15.23
C ALA A 233 -9.83 -10.84 -15.21
N ASP A 234 -9.20 -11.42 -14.19
CA ASP A 234 -9.41 -12.84 -13.81
C ASP A 234 -10.10 -12.95 -12.43
N THR A 235 -11.09 -12.08 -12.18
CA THR A 235 -11.72 -11.88 -10.87
C THR A 235 -12.46 -13.12 -10.37
N LEU A 236 -13.26 -13.74 -11.24
CA LEU A 236 -14.05 -14.94 -10.90
C LEU A 236 -13.16 -16.12 -10.49
N ARG A 237 -12.05 -16.34 -11.19
CA ARG A 237 -11.13 -17.45 -10.88
C ARG A 237 -10.42 -17.23 -9.56
N VAL A 238 -10.05 -15.99 -9.24
CA VAL A 238 -9.42 -15.64 -7.95
C VAL A 238 -10.37 -15.95 -6.81
N MET A 239 -11.61 -15.49 -6.87
CA MET A 239 -12.56 -15.72 -5.77
C MET A 239 -12.93 -17.19 -5.59
N GLN A 240 -13.17 -17.93 -6.68
CA GLN A 240 -13.39 -19.38 -6.61
C GLN A 240 -12.18 -20.15 -6.04
N ARG A 241 -10.96 -19.68 -6.29
CA ARG A 241 -9.75 -20.24 -5.67
C ARG A 241 -9.69 -19.90 -4.18
N PHE A 242 -10.05 -18.68 -3.80
CA PHE A 242 -10.07 -18.24 -2.41
C PHE A 242 -11.15 -18.97 -1.61
N GLU A 243 -12.36 -19.13 -2.13
CA GLU A 243 -13.42 -19.94 -1.52
C GLU A 243 -12.96 -21.39 -1.28
N ARG A 244 -12.31 -22.01 -2.28
CA ARG A 244 -11.72 -23.35 -2.10
C ARG A 244 -10.61 -23.39 -1.05
N LEU A 245 -9.82 -22.33 -0.94
CA LEU A 245 -8.87 -22.18 0.16
C LEU A 245 -9.62 -22.14 1.49
N THR A 246 -10.60 -21.24 1.65
CA THR A 246 -11.38 -21.09 2.89
C THR A 246 -12.04 -22.41 3.33
N ALA A 247 -12.61 -23.17 2.40
CA ALA A 247 -13.25 -24.46 2.69
C ALA A 247 -12.26 -25.57 3.12
N ARG A 248 -10.97 -25.44 2.77
CA ARG A 248 -9.92 -26.41 3.08
C ARG A 248 -9.01 -25.97 4.22
N VAL A 249 -9.01 -24.69 4.56
CA VAL A 249 -8.35 -24.19 5.76
C VAL A 249 -9.07 -24.83 6.93
N ALA A 250 -8.40 -25.78 7.57
CA ALA A 250 -8.92 -26.30 8.83
C ALA A 250 -8.98 -25.12 9.80
N ILE A 251 -10.13 -24.95 10.46
CA ILE A 251 -10.25 -24.14 11.67
C ILE A 251 -9.41 -24.87 12.73
N SER A 252 -8.10 -24.73 12.66
CA SER A 252 -7.28 -24.83 13.85
C SER A 252 -7.71 -23.63 14.70
N GLY A 253 -8.50 -23.88 15.74
CA GLY A 253 -8.74 -22.86 16.75
C GLY A 253 -7.39 -22.23 17.13
N PRO A 254 -7.32 -20.91 17.38
CA PRO A 254 -6.06 -20.28 17.71
C PRO A 254 -5.50 -20.96 18.97
N ASP A 255 -4.34 -21.59 18.86
CA ASP A 255 -3.51 -21.87 20.03
C ASP A 255 -3.15 -20.51 20.65
N PRO A 256 -3.68 -20.14 21.83
CA PRO A 256 -3.46 -18.83 22.42
C PRO A 256 -2.02 -18.62 22.89
N GLN A 257 -1.14 -19.62 22.76
CA GLN A 257 0.23 -19.59 23.28
C GLN A 257 1.35 -19.57 22.25
N ARG A 258 1.07 -19.34 20.95
CA ARG A 258 2.12 -18.92 20.01
C ARG A 258 2.01 -17.43 19.75
N GLY A 259 2.45 -16.66 20.75
CA GLY A 259 2.78 -15.26 20.54
C GLY A 259 3.70 -15.12 19.33
N ALA A 260 3.39 -14.16 18.46
CA ALA A 260 4.29 -13.76 17.39
C ALA A 260 5.64 -13.40 18.02
N ALA A 261 6.55 -14.38 18.02
CA ALA A 261 7.92 -14.15 18.43
C ALA A 261 8.54 -13.27 17.34
N PRO A 262 9.18 -12.13 17.70
CA PRO A 262 9.95 -11.40 16.72
C PRO A 262 11.02 -12.35 16.17
N LEU A 263 11.24 -12.32 14.86
CA LEU A 263 12.32 -13.03 14.17
C LEU A 263 13.65 -12.77 14.89
N LYS A 264 13.99 -13.64 15.84
CA LYS A 264 15.28 -13.64 16.54
C LYS A 264 16.26 -14.33 15.61
N LYS A 265 17.22 -13.55 15.10
CA LYS A 265 18.42 -14.04 14.42
C LYS A 265 19.00 -15.20 15.23
N ARG A 266 19.09 -16.38 14.61
CA ARG A 266 19.72 -17.57 15.19
C ARG A 266 21.13 -17.22 15.67
N ARG A 267 21.36 -17.34 16.97
CA ARG A 267 22.67 -17.29 17.60
C ARG A 267 23.16 -18.75 17.68
N PRO A 268 24.33 -19.10 17.11
CA PRO A 268 24.82 -20.47 17.17
C PRO A 268 25.28 -20.83 18.59
N THR A 269 25.00 -22.08 18.94
CA THR A 269 25.29 -22.79 20.18
C THR A 269 26.80 -22.78 20.48
N ARG A 270 27.17 -22.51 21.73
CA ARG A 270 28.56 -22.64 22.24
C ARG A 270 28.80 -24.08 22.70
N GLN A 271 29.91 -24.67 22.26
CA GLN A 271 30.67 -25.68 23.00
C GLN A 271 32.13 -25.18 23.20
N PRO A 272 32.86 -25.68 24.22
CA PRO A 272 33.94 -24.94 24.87
C PRO A 272 35.36 -25.30 24.39
N THR A 273 36.29 -24.34 24.58
CA THR A 273 37.77 -24.44 24.76
C THR A 273 38.58 -25.18 23.68
N ALA A 274 39.72 -24.76 23.15
CA ALA A 274 40.78 -23.77 23.42
C ALA A 274 41.23 -23.24 22.01
N THR A 275 42.18 -22.34 21.75
CA THR A 275 43.42 -21.92 22.39
C THR A 275 43.75 -20.54 21.77
N ARG A 276 44.47 -19.73 22.55
CA ARG A 276 44.89 -18.35 22.30
C ARG A 276 45.61 -18.16 20.94
N ALA A 277 45.15 -17.21 20.11
CA ALA A 277 45.90 -16.65 18.98
C ALA A 277 45.51 -15.18 18.69
N ALA A 278 46.51 -14.40 18.28
CA ALA A 278 46.64 -12.93 18.22
C ALA A 278 45.52 -12.10 17.54
N PRO A 279 45.38 -10.79 17.85
CA PRO A 279 44.25 -9.98 17.38
C PRO A 279 44.41 -9.63 15.88
N LYS A 280 43.44 -10.06 15.05
CA LYS A 280 43.28 -9.54 13.67
C LYS A 280 42.44 -8.26 13.71
N ARG A 281 43.03 -7.15 13.26
CA ARG A 281 42.36 -5.85 13.05
C ARG A 281 41.12 -6.06 12.15
N SER A 282 39.94 -5.78 12.70
CA SER A 282 38.68 -5.90 11.98
C SER A 282 38.51 -4.77 10.97
N ALA A 283 38.29 -5.08 9.70
CA ALA A 283 37.96 -4.15 8.60
C ALA A 283 36.50 -3.64 8.63
N LEU A 284 35.91 -3.50 9.82
CA LEU A 284 34.56 -2.98 10.05
C LEU A 284 34.49 -1.45 10.26
N PRO A 285 35.53 -0.76 10.80
CA PRO A 285 35.48 0.71 10.96
C PRO A 285 35.63 1.48 9.65
N GLU A 286 36.30 0.92 8.63
CA GLU A 286 36.57 1.61 7.37
C GLU A 286 35.34 1.69 6.46
N MET A 287 34.52 0.63 6.42
CA MET A 287 33.33 0.60 5.58
C MET A 287 32.26 1.57 6.11
N VAL A 288 32.12 1.68 7.43
CA VAL A 288 31.21 2.65 8.07
C VAL A 288 31.68 4.09 7.83
N ARG A 289 32.98 4.36 7.91
CA ARG A 289 33.55 5.68 7.58
C ARG A 289 33.35 6.07 6.11
N LEU A 290 33.46 5.10 5.20
CA LEU A 290 33.27 5.34 3.76
C LEU A 290 31.82 5.75 3.45
N TRP A 291 30.84 5.00 3.97
CA TRP A 291 29.42 5.28 3.74
C TRP A 291 28.92 6.53 4.47
N SER A 292 29.48 6.86 5.65
CA SER A 292 29.15 8.13 6.32
C SER A 292 29.62 9.35 5.55
N GLY A 293 30.78 9.28 4.88
CA GLY A 293 31.29 10.36 4.03
C GLY A 293 30.40 10.59 2.80
N THR A 294 29.97 9.52 2.14
CA THR A 294 29.07 9.61 0.98
C THR A 294 27.71 10.16 1.35
N ALA A 295 27.14 9.75 2.49
CA ALA A 295 25.85 10.27 2.97
C ALA A 295 25.91 11.78 3.27
N LEU A 296 27.00 12.26 3.89
CA LEU A 296 27.18 13.69 4.18
C LEU A 296 27.29 14.53 2.90
N ILE A 297 27.99 14.05 1.87
CA ILE A 297 28.11 14.76 0.59
C ILE A 297 26.74 14.85 -0.11
N VAL A 298 25.97 13.77 -0.11
CA VAL A 298 24.62 13.76 -0.71
C VAL A 298 23.68 14.71 0.04
N ILE A 299 23.71 14.70 1.37
CA ILE A 299 22.92 15.63 2.20
C ILE A 299 23.32 17.08 1.93
N ALA A 300 24.62 17.39 1.81
CA ALA A 300 25.09 18.74 1.50
C ALA A 300 24.60 19.21 0.12
N ILE A 301 24.60 18.33 -0.89
CA ILE A 301 24.08 18.64 -2.23
C ILE A 301 22.57 18.93 -2.18
N LEU A 302 21.80 18.16 -1.41
CA LEU A 302 20.35 18.35 -1.28
C LEU A 302 20.00 19.64 -0.53
N ILE A 303 20.72 19.96 0.56
CA ILE A 303 20.55 21.22 1.30
C ILE A 303 20.88 22.41 0.41
N PHE A 304 22.00 22.36 -0.32
CA PHE A 304 22.41 23.44 -1.22
C PHE A 304 21.39 23.66 -2.34
N ARG A 305 20.82 22.58 -2.90
CA ARG A 305 19.73 22.67 -3.88
C ARG A 305 18.49 23.37 -3.30
N GLY A 306 18.10 23.01 -2.07
CA GLY A 306 16.96 23.64 -1.40
C GLY A 306 17.16 25.13 -1.12
N VAL A 307 18.41 25.57 -0.92
CA VAL A 307 18.78 27.00 -0.77
C VAL A 307 18.79 27.73 -2.12
N ALA A 308 19.24 27.06 -3.19
CA ALA A 308 19.28 27.62 -4.54
C ALA A 308 17.89 27.81 -5.18
N ASP A 309 16.87 27.06 -4.72
CA ASP A 309 15.49 27.10 -5.23
C ASP A 309 14.57 28.11 -4.47
N GLN A 310 15.11 28.92 -3.55
CA GLN A 310 14.34 29.96 -2.83
C GLN A 310 14.15 31.25 -3.65
N PRO A 311 12.98 31.92 -3.59
CA PRO A 311 12.76 33.20 -4.25
C PRO A 311 13.70 34.30 -3.68
N CYS A 312 14.25 35.12 -4.57
CA CYS A 312 15.33 36.06 -4.25
C CYS A 312 14.84 37.20 -3.34
N LEU A 313 15.32 37.24 -2.08
CA LEU A 313 15.04 38.34 -1.14
C LEU A 313 16.21 39.33 -0.96
N SER A 314 17.38 39.12 -1.61
CA SER A 314 18.48 40.09 -1.58
C SER A 314 19.38 40.07 -2.84
N PRO A 315 20.08 41.18 -3.17
CA PRO A 315 20.93 41.26 -4.38
C PRO A 315 22.08 40.25 -4.41
N ALA A 316 22.61 39.85 -3.25
CA ALA A 316 23.68 38.87 -3.15
C ALA A 316 23.20 37.43 -3.41
N SER A 317 21.90 37.15 -3.27
CA SER A 317 21.32 35.82 -3.49
C SER A 317 20.85 35.56 -4.93
N CYS A 318 20.84 36.58 -5.81
CA CYS A 318 20.51 36.44 -7.24
C CYS A 318 21.60 35.79 -8.09
N ILE A 319 22.86 35.75 -7.62
CA ILE A 319 23.98 35.17 -8.40
C ILE A 319 24.05 33.64 -8.23
N LEU A 320 23.55 33.11 -7.10
CA LEU A 320 23.60 31.69 -6.75
C LEU A 320 22.91 30.77 -7.78
N PRO A 321 21.71 31.08 -8.32
CA PRO A 321 21.07 30.23 -9.32
C PRO A 321 21.86 30.12 -10.63
N ALA A 322 22.47 31.22 -11.09
CA ALA A 322 23.28 31.25 -12.31
C ALA A 322 24.59 30.47 -12.15
N VAL A 323 25.26 30.63 -11.01
CA VAL A 323 26.48 29.87 -10.67
C VAL A 323 26.16 28.38 -10.49
N TYR A 324 25.03 28.05 -9.87
CA TYR A 324 24.57 26.66 -9.71
C TYR A 324 24.27 26.01 -11.05
N LEU A 325 23.56 26.66 -11.96
CA LEU A 325 23.28 26.14 -13.30
C LEU A 325 24.56 25.89 -14.10
N ALA A 326 25.56 26.76 -13.99
CA ALA A 326 26.86 26.58 -14.63
C ALA A 326 27.65 25.38 -14.08
N TRP A 327 27.52 25.06 -12.79
CA TRP A 327 28.29 24.00 -12.12
C TRP A 327 27.52 22.68 -11.95
N LYS A 328 26.19 22.69 -12.15
CA LYS A 328 25.29 21.54 -12.05
C LYS A 328 25.77 20.28 -12.79
N PRO A 329 26.22 20.32 -14.07
CA PRO A 329 26.70 19.12 -14.74
C PRO A 329 27.96 18.54 -14.06
N LEU A 330 28.86 19.40 -13.58
CA LEU A 330 30.10 19.00 -12.91
C LEU A 330 29.82 18.35 -11.54
N ILE A 331 28.85 18.89 -10.78
CA ILE A 331 28.40 18.33 -9.49
C ILE A 331 27.73 16.97 -9.70
N MET A 332 26.91 16.80 -10.74
CA MET A 332 26.27 15.52 -11.06
C MET A 332 27.32 14.45 -11.44
N ILE A 333 28.30 14.81 -12.27
CA ILE A 333 29.40 13.90 -12.64
C ILE A 333 30.19 13.49 -11.41
N LEU A 334 30.52 14.44 -10.52
CA LEU A 334 31.23 14.15 -9.27
C LEU A 334 30.44 13.19 -8.37
N GLY A 335 29.12 13.40 -8.24
CA GLY A 335 28.24 12.51 -7.47
C GLY A 335 28.22 11.08 -8.01
N VAL A 336 28.10 10.93 -9.33
CA VAL A 336 28.13 9.61 -10.00
C VAL A 336 29.49 8.92 -9.81
N VAL A 337 30.60 9.66 -9.93
CA VAL A 337 31.95 9.12 -9.71
C VAL A 337 32.15 8.65 -8.26
N VAL A 338 31.67 9.41 -7.27
CA VAL A 338 31.79 9.06 -5.85
C VAL A 338 30.98 7.80 -5.53
N VAL A 339 29.73 7.71 -6.00
CA VAL A 339 28.86 6.54 -5.79
C VAL A 339 29.42 5.32 -6.53
N GLY A 340 29.83 5.49 -7.79
CA GLY A 340 30.43 4.43 -8.59
C GLY A 340 31.71 3.86 -7.96
N ARG A 341 32.57 4.73 -7.40
CA ARG A 341 33.78 4.31 -6.69
C ARG A 341 33.46 3.54 -5.40
N ALA A 342 32.43 3.94 -4.65
CA ALA A 342 31.99 3.23 -3.45
C ALA A 342 31.42 1.84 -3.77
N VAL A 343 30.62 1.73 -4.83
CA VAL A 343 30.08 0.44 -5.32
C VAL A 343 31.20 -0.48 -5.79
N PHE A 344 32.15 0.03 -6.59
CA PHE A 344 33.27 -0.74 -7.11
C PHE A 344 34.17 -1.28 -5.98
N LEU A 345 34.50 -0.46 -4.98
CA LEU A 345 35.33 -0.89 -3.85
C LEU A 345 34.62 -1.94 -2.98
N THR A 346 33.29 -1.83 -2.82
CA THR A 346 32.48 -2.80 -2.09
C THR A 346 32.41 -4.14 -2.84
N ALA A 347 32.20 -4.11 -4.16
CA ALA A 347 32.21 -5.31 -4.99
C ALA A 347 33.58 -6.01 -4.98
N ARG A 348 34.68 -5.24 -5.05
CA ARG A 348 36.04 -5.79 -5.00
C ARG A 348 36.37 -6.46 -3.66
N GLN A 349 35.89 -5.90 -2.54
CA GLN A 349 36.06 -6.50 -1.21
C GLN A 349 35.22 -7.78 -1.00
N LEU A 350 34.05 -7.87 -1.64
CA LEU A 350 33.21 -9.08 -1.60
C LEU A 350 33.80 -10.21 -2.46
N LEU A 351 34.29 -9.88 -3.66
CA LEU A 351 34.96 -10.85 -4.54
C LEU A 351 36.24 -11.41 -3.93
N ALA A 352 37.03 -10.59 -3.23
CA ALA A 352 38.24 -11.05 -2.54
C ALA A 352 37.97 -12.01 -1.35
N ARG A 353 36.73 -12.07 -0.83
CA ARG A 353 36.33 -13.01 0.23
C ARG A 353 35.83 -14.36 -0.29
N GLY A 354 35.47 -14.46 -1.58
CA GLY A 354 34.97 -15.68 -2.21
C GLY A 354 36.05 -16.70 -2.61
N SER A 355 37.32 -16.31 -2.61
CA SER A 355 38.41 -17.09 -3.23
C SER A 355 39.31 -17.85 -2.24
N ALA A 356 38.89 -18.07 -0.99
CA ALA A 356 39.69 -18.84 -0.03
C ALA A 356 39.34 -20.33 -0.09
N PRO A 357 40.25 -21.24 -0.51
CA PRO A 357 39.96 -22.67 -0.57
C PRO A 357 39.92 -23.26 0.84
N GLN A 358 38.86 -24.02 1.15
CA GLN A 358 38.77 -24.80 2.37
C GLN A 358 39.80 -25.94 2.31
N ARG A 359 40.83 -25.88 3.17
CA ARG A 359 41.63 -27.06 3.51
C ARG A 359 40.95 -27.82 4.64
N LYS A 360 40.97 -29.14 4.48
CA LYS A 360 40.35 -30.21 5.27
C LYS A 360 40.55 -30.08 6.78
#